data_AF-A0A928GKI9-F1
#
_entry.id   AF-A0A928GKI9-F1
#
_cell.length_a   1.000
_cell.length_b   1.000
_cell.length_c   1.000
_cell.angle_alpha   90.00
_cell.angle_beta   90.00
_cell.angle_gamma   90.00
#
_symmetry.space_group_name_H-M   'P 1'
#
loop_
_entity.id
_entity.type
_entity.pdbx_description
1 polymer ?
#
loop_
_entity_poly.entity_id
_entity_poly.type
_entity_poly.pdbx_seq_one_letter_code
_entity_poly.pdbx_strand_id
1 'polypeptide(L)'
;MRNSLIALIAFTVTMLHCTALTAQEEAGATKAEYGNIVVYLETATWGQDSPYNRFCFTSNGSQAVTGCVPTAYAILMHYHKWPACANEKKVYHSGTGESIMLGHEYEWDNMLSSYSDEYTEEQATAVATLMRDIGYAYQVAYGTGSTDSGAGGEGAGKLIDIFKYKSESPSTSSATMATNRDILANDKLWIEYIKQSLDAGCPIPYSSTTISGGRHIFILDGYTDKDYFHFNWGWNGQGNGWFKLNDMKPDAYSDYSKSHRAYFMLKPDAETATISVSVNDGDGGKATINGKEAATVAIGSLITLVATPNEGYSFTGWSLNGETVSEDATYKTKATGQAEYTANFEKSDTGITEITQESNNAIYTLQGNRVEKIDRKGVYIIGNKLRLVK
;
A
#
# COMPACT_ATOMS: atom_id res chain seq x y z
N MET A 1 -11.31 3.51 57.72
CA MET A 1 -12.25 4.56 57.29
C MET A 1 -12.15 4.68 55.78
N ARG A 2 -13.29 4.52 55.07
CA ARG A 2 -13.72 5.16 53.79
C ARG A 2 -12.64 5.49 52.75
N ASN A 3 -12.75 5.31 51.44
CA ASN A 3 -13.82 4.97 50.52
C ASN A 3 -13.12 5.00 49.13
N SER A 4 -13.38 3.99 48.30
CA SER A 4 -13.89 4.16 46.92
C SER A 4 -13.28 5.24 46.02
N LEU A 5 -12.69 4.85 44.88
CA LEU A 5 -13.37 4.89 43.57
C LEU A 5 -12.46 4.30 42.49
N ILE A 6 -13.03 3.34 41.76
CA ILE A 6 -12.56 2.82 40.48
C ILE A 6 -12.81 3.92 39.44
N ALA A 7 -11.77 4.34 38.73
CA ALA A 7 -11.91 5.10 37.49
C ALA A 7 -11.55 4.18 36.32
N LEU A 8 -12.60 3.76 35.62
CA LEU A 8 -12.65 3.05 34.37
C LEU A 8 -11.92 3.89 33.28
N ILE A 9 -10.71 3.50 32.86
CA ILE A 9 -10.13 4.06 31.63
C ILE A 9 -10.64 3.19 30.48
N ALA A 10 -11.76 3.60 29.91
CA ALA A 10 -12.23 3.14 28.62
C ALA A 10 -11.19 3.53 27.56
N PHE A 11 -10.47 2.55 27.03
CA PHE A 11 -9.66 2.73 25.82
C PHE A 11 -10.62 2.73 24.62
N THR A 12 -11.32 3.85 24.42
CA THR A 12 -11.91 4.13 23.11
C THR A 12 -10.76 4.42 22.17
N VAL A 13 -10.34 3.40 21.41
CA VAL A 13 -9.60 3.55 20.16
C VAL A 13 -10.51 4.32 19.21
N THR A 14 -10.48 5.64 19.34
CA THR A 14 -10.97 6.50 18.29
C THR A 14 -9.88 6.44 17.23
N MET A 15 -10.17 5.79 16.11
CA MET A 15 -9.41 5.97 14.88
C MET A 15 -9.42 7.46 14.55
N LEU A 16 -8.41 8.18 15.04
CA LEU A 16 -7.93 9.39 14.40
C LEU A 16 -6.64 8.99 13.69
N HIS A 17 -6.77 8.26 12.58
CA HIS A 17 -5.85 8.48 11.46
C HIS A 17 -6.36 9.71 10.71
N CYS A 18 -6.37 10.85 11.40
CA CYS A 18 -6.21 12.12 10.74
C CYS A 18 -4.71 12.40 10.84
N THR A 19 -3.95 11.77 9.95
CA THR A 19 -2.65 12.31 9.58
C THR A 19 -2.97 13.73 9.12
N ALA A 20 -2.60 14.71 9.94
CA ALA A 20 -2.43 16.07 9.47
C ALA A 20 -1.28 15.99 8.46
N LEU A 21 -1.62 15.65 7.22
CA LEU A 21 -0.80 15.97 6.06
C LEU A 21 -0.54 17.47 6.18
N THR A 22 0.73 17.86 6.19
CA THR A 22 1.10 19.23 5.90
C THR A 22 0.52 19.54 4.52
N ALA A 23 -0.65 20.17 4.49
CA ALA A 23 -1.42 20.38 3.28
C ALA A 23 -0.67 21.37 2.39
N GLN A 24 0.10 20.84 1.44
CA GLN A 24 0.29 21.54 0.18
C GLN A 24 -1.11 21.74 -0.41
N GLU A 25 -1.43 22.97 -0.80
CA GLU A 25 -2.76 23.32 -1.30
C GLU A 25 -3.02 22.51 -2.58
N GLU A 26 -3.97 21.57 -2.54
CA GLU A 26 -4.37 20.79 -3.71
C GLU A 26 -4.93 21.74 -4.78
N ALA A 27 -4.40 21.67 -5.99
CA ALA A 27 -4.90 22.44 -7.13
C ALA A 27 -6.16 21.79 -7.74
N GLY A 28 -6.80 22.53 -8.65
CA GLY A 28 -8.02 22.07 -9.31
C GLY A 28 -9.27 22.33 -8.46
N ALA A 29 -10.14 21.33 -8.37
CA ALA A 29 -11.44 21.46 -7.71
C ALA A 29 -11.32 21.45 -6.18
N THR A 30 -12.17 22.22 -5.52
CA THR A 30 -12.33 22.20 -4.07
C THR A 30 -13.06 20.94 -3.61
N LYS A 31 -12.94 20.59 -2.32
CA LYS A 31 -13.67 19.44 -1.74
C LYS A 31 -15.19 19.48 -1.95
N ALA A 32 -15.79 20.66 -1.94
CA ALA A 32 -17.22 20.82 -2.22
C ALA A 32 -17.57 20.40 -3.65
N GLU A 33 -16.70 20.70 -4.61
CA GLU A 33 -16.85 20.38 -6.02
C GLU A 33 -16.55 18.91 -6.28
N TYR A 34 -15.38 18.41 -5.84
CA TYR A 34 -14.95 17.06 -6.17
C TYR A 34 -15.72 15.95 -5.43
N GLY A 35 -16.37 16.24 -4.31
CA GLY A 35 -17.18 15.28 -3.57
C GLY A 35 -16.36 14.42 -2.59
N ASN A 36 -16.74 13.15 -2.42
CA ASN A 36 -16.06 12.24 -1.52
C ASN A 36 -14.98 11.46 -2.27
N ILE A 37 -13.78 11.41 -1.68
CA ILE A 37 -12.70 10.54 -2.16
C ILE A 37 -13.15 9.09 -1.99
N VAL A 38 -13.12 8.32 -3.08
CA VAL A 38 -13.46 6.88 -3.07
C VAL A 38 -12.16 6.07 -2.98
N VAL A 39 -11.18 6.39 -3.82
CA VAL A 39 -9.83 5.84 -3.77
C VAL A 39 -8.82 6.97 -3.88
N TYR A 40 -7.79 6.91 -3.05
CA TYR A 40 -6.60 7.73 -3.16
C TYR A 40 -5.39 6.89 -2.75
N LEU A 41 -4.47 6.70 -3.69
CA LEU A 41 -3.23 5.95 -3.54
C LEU A 41 -2.13 6.99 -3.31
N GLU A 42 -1.73 7.19 -2.07
CA GLU A 42 -0.76 8.23 -1.73
C GLU A 42 0.60 7.94 -2.41
N THR A 43 0.98 8.76 -3.39
CA THR A 43 2.24 8.64 -4.13
C THR A 43 3.24 9.72 -3.72
N ALA A 44 4.53 9.46 -3.93
CA ALA A 44 5.59 10.40 -3.59
C ALA A 44 5.48 11.72 -4.39
N THR A 45 5.73 12.85 -3.74
CA THR A 45 5.69 14.18 -4.35
C THR A 45 7.05 14.53 -4.95
N TRP A 46 7.52 13.74 -5.93
CA TRP A 46 8.83 13.93 -6.54
C TRP A 46 8.81 14.93 -7.70
N GLY A 47 9.99 15.46 -8.03
CA GLY A 47 10.22 16.43 -9.09
C GLY A 47 11.23 15.96 -10.14
N GLN A 48 11.78 16.92 -10.88
CA GLN A 48 12.75 16.65 -11.94
C GLN A 48 14.13 17.29 -11.73
N ASP A 49 14.24 18.21 -10.77
CA ASP A 49 15.47 18.92 -10.42
C ASP A 49 16.22 18.24 -9.27
N SER A 50 17.11 18.95 -8.58
CA SER A 50 17.80 18.40 -7.40
C SER A 50 16.79 17.98 -6.31
N PRO A 51 17.00 16.85 -5.61
CA PRO A 51 18.13 15.92 -5.74
C PRO A 51 17.95 14.83 -6.80
N TYR A 52 16.79 14.74 -7.43
CA TYR A 52 16.40 13.67 -8.36
C TYR A 52 17.35 13.54 -9.55
N ASN A 53 17.88 14.66 -10.04
CA ASN A 53 18.70 14.69 -11.24
C ASN A 53 20.22 14.59 -11.01
N ARG A 54 20.70 14.28 -9.80
CA ARG A 54 22.15 14.28 -9.48
C ARG A 54 23.03 13.45 -10.42
N PHE A 55 22.48 12.37 -10.99
CA PHE A 55 23.19 11.50 -11.93
C PHE A 55 22.68 11.59 -13.37
N CYS A 56 21.87 12.60 -13.68
CA CYS A 56 21.57 12.94 -15.07
C CYS A 56 22.81 13.52 -15.76
N PHE A 57 22.74 13.66 -17.08
CA PHE A 57 23.85 14.20 -17.86
C PHE A 57 24.14 15.67 -17.50
N THR A 58 25.42 16.02 -17.37
CA THR A 58 25.86 17.40 -17.19
C THR A 58 26.45 17.93 -18.51
N SER A 59 25.97 19.08 -18.99
CA SER A 59 26.54 19.77 -20.15
C SER A 59 26.93 21.20 -19.78
N ASN A 60 28.16 21.61 -20.08
CA ASN A 60 28.67 22.97 -19.79
C ASN A 60 28.43 23.45 -18.35
N GLY A 61 28.57 22.55 -17.36
CA GLY A 61 28.36 22.86 -15.95
C GLY A 61 26.89 22.97 -15.50
N SER A 62 25.94 22.72 -16.41
CA SER A 62 24.50 22.70 -16.10
C SER A 62 23.99 21.25 -16.08
N GLN A 63 23.31 20.89 -14.99
CA GLN A 63 22.72 19.58 -14.79
C GLN A 63 21.43 19.46 -15.61
N ALA A 64 21.28 18.37 -16.38
CA ALA A 64 20.00 18.07 -17.03
C ALA A 64 18.92 17.74 -15.99
N VAL A 65 17.66 18.04 -16.30
CA VAL A 65 16.52 17.55 -15.50
C VAL A 65 16.28 16.07 -15.79
N THR A 66 15.63 15.35 -14.87
CA THR A 66 15.33 13.92 -15.07
C THR A 66 14.42 13.70 -16.29
N GLY A 67 13.43 14.56 -16.49
CA GLY A 67 12.36 14.39 -17.46
C GLY A 67 11.09 13.80 -16.85
N CYS A 68 9.95 14.08 -17.47
CA CYS A 68 8.65 13.62 -17.00
C CYS A 68 8.51 12.10 -17.00
N VAL A 69 9.06 11.40 -18.00
CA VAL A 69 9.04 9.94 -18.09
C VAL A 69 9.78 9.29 -16.91
N PRO A 70 11.06 9.62 -16.63
CA PRO A 70 11.75 9.06 -15.47
C PRO A 70 11.04 9.39 -14.16
N THR A 71 10.56 10.62 -13.98
CA THR A 71 9.89 11.01 -12.74
C THR A 71 8.57 10.29 -12.53
N ALA A 72 7.69 10.21 -13.52
CA ALA A 72 6.40 9.51 -13.38
C ALA A 72 6.61 8.02 -13.04
N TYR A 73 7.51 7.34 -13.75
CA TYR A 73 7.79 5.94 -13.48
C TYR A 73 8.52 5.72 -12.15
N ALA A 74 9.40 6.63 -11.73
CA ALA A 74 10.04 6.57 -10.42
C ALA A 74 8.99 6.68 -9.30
N ILE A 75 8.02 7.59 -9.44
CA ILE A 75 6.90 7.72 -8.48
C ILE A 75 6.07 6.43 -8.43
N LEU A 76 5.73 5.84 -9.57
CA LEU A 76 5.03 4.54 -9.62
C LEU A 76 5.83 3.43 -8.93
N MET A 77 7.13 3.34 -9.23
CA MET A 77 8.01 2.31 -8.67
C MET A 77 8.20 2.47 -7.17
N HIS A 78 8.29 3.71 -6.68
CA HIS A 78 8.35 4.01 -5.26
C HIS A 78 7.08 3.62 -4.52
N TYR A 79 5.90 3.92 -5.10
CA TYR A 79 4.62 3.51 -4.51
C TYR A 79 4.57 1.98 -4.30
N HIS A 80 5.04 1.20 -5.27
CA HIS A 80 5.13 -0.26 -5.12
C HIS A 80 6.35 -0.75 -4.32
N LYS A 81 7.34 0.11 -4.06
CA LYS A 81 8.69 -0.24 -3.58
C LYS A 81 9.26 -1.45 -4.34
N TRP A 82 9.22 -1.37 -5.68
CA TRP A 82 9.55 -2.49 -6.56
C TRP A 82 10.29 -2.05 -7.83
N PRO A 83 11.25 -2.87 -8.33
CA PRO A 83 11.71 -4.16 -7.81
C PRO A 83 12.78 -4.03 -6.71
N ALA A 84 13.16 -5.13 -6.05
CA ALA A 84 14.39 -5.13 -5.24
C ALA A 84 15.60 -4.81 -6.12
N CYS A 85 15.73 -5.49 -7.27
CA CYS A 85 16.69 -5.18 -8.31
C CYS A 85 16.03 -5.30 -9.70
N ALA A 86 16.41 -4.41 -10.63
CA ALA A 86 16.09 -4.59 -12.05
C ALA A 86 16.74 -5.88 -12.62
N ASN A 87 16.43 -6.24 -13.86
CA ASN A 87 17.19 -7.26 -14.57
C ASN A 87 18.63 -6.78 -14.79
N GLU A 88 19.61 -7.64 -14.47
CA GLU A 88 21.02 -7.32 -14.69
C GLU A 88 21.27 -7.13 -16.18
N LYS A 89 21.62 -5.90 -16.56
CA LYS A 89 21.72 -5.51 -17.96
C LYS A 89 22.62 -4.30 -18.13
N LYS A 90 23.61 -4.43 -19.01
CA LYS A 90 24.37 -3.27 -19.48
C LYS A 90 23.52 -2.47 -20.45
N VAL A 91 23.32 -1.19 -20.15
CA VAL A 91 22.54 -0.25 -20.98
C VAL A 91 23.45 0.87 -21.45
N TYR A 92 23.62 0.99 -22.77
CA TYR A 92 24.28 2.13 -23.40
C TYR A 92 23.26 3.23 -23.67
N HIS A 93 23.60 4.48 -23.36
CA HIS A 93 22.75 5.64 -23.59
C HIS A 93 23.32 6.52 -24.69
N SER A 94 22.65 6.54 -25.83
CA SER A 94 23.15 7.19 -27.04
C SER A 94 23.33 8.71 -26.89
N GLY A 95 22.46 9.37 -26.12
CA GLY A 95 22.53 10.82 -25.89
C GLY A 95 23.68 11.27 -24.99
N THR A 96 24.16 10.40 -24.11
CA THR A 96 25.30 10.71 -23.20
C THR A 96 26.61 10.09 -23.66
N GLY A 97 26.54 9.05 -24.49
CA GLY A 97 27.71 8.27 -24.90
C GLY A 97 28.21 7.31 -23.84
N GLU A 98 27.45 7.10 -22.76
CA GLU A 98 27.87 6.31 -21.59
C GLU A 98 27.11 4.99 -21.47
N SER A 99 27.65 4.05 -20.69
CA SER A 99 26.94 2.84 -20.30
C SER A 99 26.83 2.71 -18.79
N ILE A 100 25.71 2.20 -18.32
CA ILE A 100 25.53 1.78 -16.93
C ILE A 100 25.24 0.28 -16.85
N MET A 101 25.44 -0.30 -15.67
CA MET A 101 24.96 -1.64 -15.34
C MET A 101 23.73 -1.52 -14.44
N LEU A 102 22.61 -2.03 -14.92
CA LEU A 102 21.40 -2.23 -14.12
C LEU A 102 21.51 -3.53 -13.31
N GLY A 103 20.60 -3.72 -12.35
CA GLY A 103 20.52 -4.94 -11.53
C GLY A 103 21.10 -4.82 -10.13
N HIS A 104 21.54 -3.63 -9.72
CA HIS A 104 21.80 -3.34 -8.31
C HIS A 104 20.50 -3.24 -7.51
N GLU A 105 20.62 -3.34 -6.19
CA GLU A 105 19.50 -3.23 -5.26
C GLU A 105 19.05 -1.78 -5.10
N TYR A 106 17.73 -1.55 -5.16
CA TYR A 106 17.13 -0.25 -4.89
C TYR A 106 16.85 -0.09 -3.40
N GLU A 107 17.45 0.93 -2.79
CA GLU A 107 17.32 1.25 -1.38
C GLU A 107 15.99 1.98 -1.08
N TRP A 108 14.86 1.30 -1.26
CA TRP A 108 13.52 1.90 -1.14
C TRP A 108 13.27 2.62 0.19
N ASP A 109 13.87 2.16 1.29
CA ASP A 109 13.72 2.79 2.60
C ASP A 109 14.53 4.09 2.74
N ASN A 110 15.54 4.30 1.89
CA ASN A 110 16.26 5.57 1.76
C ASN A 110 15.59 6.52 0.74
N MET A 111 14.55 6.08 0.02
CA MET A 111 13.79 6.93 -0.88
C MET A 111 12.61 7.58 -0.16
N LEU A 112 12.72 8.85 0.22
CA LEU A 112 11.70 9.58 0.96
C LEU A 112 10.46 9.86 0.09
N SER A 113 9.27 9.98 0.71
CA SER A 113 8.05 10.38 -0.03
C SER A 113 8.09 11.82 -0.54
N SER A 114 8.95 12.68 0.03
CA SER A 114 9.19 14.06 -0.40
C SER A 114 10.63 14.46 -0.06
N TYR A 115 11.21 15.36 -0.85
CA TYR A 115 12.55 15.94 -0.63
C TYR A 115 12.47 17.47 -0.48
N SER A 116 11.32 17.98 -0.02
CA SER A 116 11.11 19.41 0.26
C SER A 116 11.77 19.87 1.57
N ASP A 117 11.90 18.96 2.53
CA ASP A 117 12.63 19.14 3.78
C ASP A 117 14.10 18.66 3.66
N GLU A 118 14.85 18.72 4.77
CA GLU A 118 16.21 18.20 4.83
C GLU A 118 16.27 16.69 4.55
N TYR A 119 17.30 16.27 3.82
CA TYR A 119 17.57 14.89 3.46
C TYR A 119 19.08 14.62 3.51
N THR A 120 19.46 13.35 3.68
CA THR A 120 20.87 12.93 3.68
C THR A 120 21.40 12.69 2.26
N GLU A 121 22.72 12.60 2.14
CA GLU A 121 23.37 12.27 0.87
C GLU A 121 23.01 10.86 0.38
N GLU A 122 22.81 9.91 1.30
CA GLU A 122 22.35 8.55 0.98
C GLU A 122 20.93 8.57 0.42
N GLN A 123 20.03 9.32 1.07
CA GLN A 123 18.63 9.43 0.62
C GLN A 123 18.54 10.07 -0.77
N ALA A 124 19.32 11.11 -1.01
CA ALA A 124 19.38 11.78 -2.30
C ALA A 124 20.05 10.91 -3.38
N THR A 125 21.08 10.15 -3.01
CA THR A 125 21.74 9.18 -3.92
C THR A 125 20.79 8.05 -4.32
N ALA A 126 19.99 7.54 -3.38
CA ALA A 126 19.03 6.47 -3.64
C ALA A 126 18.01 6.90 -4.73
N VAL A 127 17.34 8.04 -4.54
CA VAL A 127 16.35 8.51 -5.53
C VAL A 127 16.99 8.91 -6.87
N ALA A 128 18.17 9.55 -6.85
CA ALA A 128 18.86 9.92 -8.09
C ALA A 128 19.33 8.70 -8.89
N THR A 129 19.70 7.61 -8.21
CA THR A 129 20.07 6.34 -8.83
C THR A 129 18.89 5.74 -9.58
N LEU A 130 17.72 5.69 -8.95
CA LEU A 130 16.48 5.24 -9.60
C LEU A 130 16.13 6.10 -10.83
N MET A 131 16.18 7.42 -10.69
CA MET A 131 15.89 8.36 -11.80
C MET A 131 16.83 8.16 -12.99
N ARG A 132 18.14 8.03 -12.74
CA ARG A 132 19.16 7.73 -13.76
C ARG A 132 18.85 6.42 -14.47
N ASP A 133 18.61 5.36 -13.73
CA ASP A 133 18.39 4.03 -14.29
C ASP A 133 17.18 4.00 -15.22
N ILE A 134 16.07 4.64 -14.81
CA ILE A 134 14.87 4.76 -15.65
C ILE A 134 15.19 5.59 -16.89
N GLY A 135 15.85 6.75 -16.75
CA GLY A 135 16.23 7.58 -17.89
C GLY A 135 17.13 6.85 -18.89
N TYR A 136 18.09 6.06 -18.42
CA TYR A 136 18.94 5.22 -19.27
C TYR A 136 18.14 4.10 -19.94
N ALA A 137 17.26 3.41 -19.21
CA ALA A 137 16.40 2.36 -19.76
C ALA A 137 15.47 2.88 -20.88
N TYR A 138 14.98 4.11 -20.72
CA TYR A 138 14.09 4.78 -21.65
C TYR A 138 14.78 5.58 -22.76
N GLN A 139 16.11 5.72 -22.71
CA GLN A 139 16.90 6.46 -23.70
C GLN A 139 16.44 7.92 -23.85
N VAL A 140 16.15 8.59 -22.72
CA VAL A 140 15.68 9.97 -22.75
C VAL A 140 16.77 10.94 -23.25
N ALA A 141 16.39 11.86 -24.12
CA ALA A 141 17.25 12.94 -24.56
C ALA A 141 17.37 14.00 -23.45
N TYR A 142 18.37 13.84 -22.59
CA TYR A 142 18.64 14.74 -21.48
C TYR A 142 18.89 16.18 -21.94
N GLY A 143 18.24 17.13 -21.28
CA GLY A 143 18.46 18.57 -21.49
C GLY A 143 18.31 19.37 -20.20
N THR A 144 18.92 20.55 -20.18
CA THR A 144 19.00 21.42 -18.98
C THR A 144 17.71 22.19 -18.67
N GLY A 145 16.84 22.39 -19.68
CA GLY A 145 15.51 22.99 -19.50
C GLY A 145 14.35 22.03 -19.73
N SER A 146 14.60 20.90 -20.38
CA SER A 146 13.63 19.84 -20.63
C SER A 146 14.37 18.59 -21.09
N THR A 147 13.87 17.43 -20.69
CA THR A 147 14.35 16.12 -21.15
C THR A 147 13.22 15.45 -21.95
N ASP A 148 13.48 15.07 -23.20
CA ASP A 148 12.48 14.47 -24.11
C ASP A 148 12.61 12.95 -24.14
N SER A 149 11.49 12.23 -24.11
CA SER A 149 11.43 10.79 -24.26
C SER A 149 11.33 10.33 -25.72
N GLY A 150 11.13 11.25 -26.67
CA GLY A 150 10.96 10.93 -28.09
C GLY A 150 9.63 10.21 -28.40
N ALA A 151 9.35 9.98 -29.69
CA ALA A 151 8.14 9.27 -30.11
C ALA A 151 8.24 7.76 -29.78
N GLY A 152 7.63 7.34 -28.67
CA GLY A 152 7.60 5.95 -28.22
C GLY A 152 8.27 5.70 -26.86
N GLY A 153 8.97 6.68 -26.29
CA GLY A 153 9.65 6.57 -25.00
C GLY A 153 8.76 6.73 -23.76
N GLU A 154 7.43 6.75 -23.91
CA GLU A 154 6.47 6.75 -22.79
C GLU A 154 5.86 5.37 -22.54
N GLY A 155 6.20 4.35 -23.33
CA GLY A 155 5.59 3.02 -23.22
C GLY A 155 5.97 2.27 -21.95
N ALA A 156 5.05 1.50 -21.36
CA ALA A 156 5.32 0.65 -20.19
C ALA A 156 6.27 -0.55 -20.48
N GLY A 157 6.73 -0.72 -21.72
CA GLY A 157 7.57 -1.86 -22.11
C GLY A 157 8.86 -2.00 -21.32
N LYS A 158 9.54 -0.90 -20.97
CA LYS A 158 10.77 -1.00 -20.14
C LYS A 158 10.47 -1.39 -18.69
N LEU A 159 9.35 -0.92 -18.13
CA LEU A 159 8.88 -1.36 -16.83
C LEU A 159 8.70 -2.89 -16.80
N ILE A 160 8.11 -3.44 -17.87
CA ILE A 160 7.91 -4.89 -18.00
C ILE A 160 9.25 -5.62 -18.19
N ASP A 161 10.02 -5.26 -19.23
CA ASP A 161 11.21 -6.01 -19.66
C ASP A 161 12.41 -5.88 -18.71
N ILE A 162 12.53 -4.76 -18.00
CA ILE A 162 13.71 -4.41 -17.19
C ILE A 162 13.37 -4.36 -15.71
N PHE A 163 12.24 -3.74 -15.36
CA PHE A 163 11.87 -3.49 -13.97
C PHE A 163 10.84 -4.49 -13.42
N LYS A 164 10.58 -5.58 -14.15
CA LYS A 164 9.77 -6.74 -13.70
C LYS A 164 8.34 -6.34 -13.33
N TYR A 165 7.70 -5.54 -14.18
CA TYR A 165 6.27 -5.25 -14.11
C TYR A 165 5.47 -6.15 -15.05
N LYS A 166 4.17 -6.21 -14.83
CA LYS A 166 3.19 -6.72 -15.77
C LYS A 166 2.01 -5.76 -15.88
N SER A 167 1.29 -5.83 -16.99
CA SER A 167 -0.03 -5.19 -17.12
C SER A 167 -1.08 -6.27 -17.31
N GLU A 168 -2.16 -6.17 -16.54
CA GLU A 168 -3.36 -6.98 -16.68
C GLU A 168 -4.50 -6.19 -17.35
N SER A 169 -4.14 -5.14 -18.11
CA SER A 169 -5.11 -4.24 -18.72
C SER A 169 -6.11 -4.98 -19.60
N PRO A 170 -7.43 -4.73 -19.45
CA PRO A 170 -8.47 -5.32 -20.28
C PRO A 170 -8.54 -4.76 -21.70
N SER A 171 -7.83 -3.65 -22.02
CA SER A 171 -7.88 -3.03 -23.36
C SER A 171 -6.73 -3.48 -24.28
N THR A 172 -7.05 -4.34 -25.25
CA THR A 172 -6.34 -4.64 -26.52
C THR A 172 -4.82 -4.93 -26.52
N SER A 173 -4.49 -6.18 -26.85
CA SER A 173 -3.36 -6.71 -27.65
C SER A 173 -1.88 -6.51 -27.26
N SER A 174 -1.51 -5.62 -26.35
CA SER A 174 -0.14 -5.65 -25.78
C SER A 174 -0.04 -4.82 -24.50
N ALA A 175 0.46 -5.44 -23.43
CA ALA A 175 0.77 -4.81 -22.13
C ALA A 175 1.71 -3.57 -22.22
N THR A 176 2.32 -3.34 -23.38
CA THR A 176 3.30 -2.28 -23.63
C THR A 176 2.73 -1.01 -24.26
N MET A 177 1.49 -1.04 -24.77
CA MET A 177 0.88 0.07 -25.51
C MET A 177 -0.09 0.86 -24.64
N ALA A 178 -0.04 2.19 -24.75
CA ALA A 178 -1.00 3.04 -24.08
C ALA A 178 -2.39 2.88 -24.72
N THR A 179 -3.42 2.80 -23.89
CA THR A 179 -4.79 2.88 -24.37
C THR A 179 -5.07 4.34 -24.71
N ASN A 180 -5.49 4.63 -25.93
CA ASN A 180 -5.81 6.00 -26.33
C ASN A 180 -7.29 6.26 -26.09
N ARG A 181 -7.61 7.30 -25.32
CA ARG A 181 -8.99 7.69 -25.00
C ARG A 181 -9.79 7.99 -26.27
N ASP A 182 -9.18 8.58 -27.30
CA ASP A 182 -9.87 8.91 -28.55
C ASP A 182 -10.26 7.65 -29.36
N ILE A 183 -9.63 6.50 -29.09
CA ILE A 183 -9.99 5.20 -29.68
C ILE A 183 -11.19 4.59 -28.95
N LEU A 184 -11.37 4.91 -27.66
CA LEU A 184 -12.55 4.55 -26.89
C LEU A 184 -13.62 5.61 -27.14
N ALA A 185 -14.47 5.40 -28.14
CA ALA A 185 -15.64 6.24 -28.44
C ALA A 185 -16.70 6.31 -27.31
N ASN A 186 -16.31 6.01 -26.06
CA ASN A 186 -17.12 5.93 -24.88
C ASN A 186 -16.29 6.32 -23.63
N ASP A 187 -16.39 7.58 -23.22
CA ASP A 187 -15.79 8.14 -22.00
C ASP A 187 -16.06 7.28 -20.74
N LYS A 188 -17.18 6.56 -20.72
CA LYS A 188 -17.55 5.66 -19.61
C LYS A 188 -16.56 4.50 -19.44
N LEU A 189 -16.13 3.87 -20.52
CA LEU A 189 -15.17 2.75 -20.45
C LEU A 189 -13.79 3.22 -20.00
N TRP A 190 -13.37 4.41 -20.44
CA TRP A 190 -12.12 5.02 -19.99
C TRP A 190 -12.12 5.26 -18.48
N ILE A 191 -13.19 5.87 -17.97
CA ILE A 191 -13.39 6.09 -16.53
C ILE A 191 -13.45 4.75 -15.78
N GLU A 192 -14.11 3.74 -16.35
CA GLU A 192 -14.18 2.41 -15.76
C GLU A 192 -12.79 1.76 -15.62
N TYR A 193 -11.94 1.84 -16.65
CA TYR A 193 -10.56 1.32 -16.57
C TYR A 193 -9.67 2.09 -15.60
N ILE A 194 -9.85 3.42 -15.51
CA ILE A 194 -9.19 4.22 -14.47
C ILE A 194 -9.57 3.67 -13.09
N LYS A 195 -10.88 3.55 -12.82
CA LYS A 195 -11.37 3.07 -11.52
C LYS A 195 -10.91 1.65 -11.22
N GLN A 196 -11.01 0.73 -12.17
CA GLN A 196 -10.54 -0.65 -12.00
C GLN A 196 -9.05 -0.73 -11.65
N SER A 197 -8.20 0.08 -12.30
CA SER A 197 -6.77 0.12 -11.98
C SER A 197 -6.53 0.66 -10.56
N LEU A 198 -7.20 1.74 -10.19
CA LEU A 198 -7.06 2.36 -8.86
C LEU A 198 -7.62 1.47 -7.75
N ASP A 199 -8.78 0.83 -7.96
CA ASP A 199 -9.39 -0.13 -7.03
C ASP A 199 -8.47 -1.36 -6.83
N ALA A 200 -7.71 -1.74 -7.86
CA ALA A 200 -6.69 -2.78 -7.79
C ALA A 200 -5.38 -2.30 -7.14
N GLY A 201 -5.34 -1.08 -6.60
CA GLY A 201 -4.16 -0.50 -5.96
C GLY A 201 -3.03 -0.17 -6.95
N CYS A 202 -3.34 0.06 -8.22
CA CYS A 202 -2.38 0.34 -9.28
C CYS A 202 -2.51 1.81 -9.74
N PRO A 203 -1.64 2.73 -9.25
CA PRO A 203 -1.54 4.08 -9.83
C PRO A 203 -1.22 4.00 -11.31
N ILE A 204 -1.70 4.98 -12.08
CA ILE A 204 -1.71 4.90 -13.53
C ILE A 204 -0.72 5.91 -14.09
N PRO A 205 0.35 5.47 -14.78
CA PRO A 205 1.08 6.33 -15.70
C PRO A 205 0.12 6.84 -16.76
N TYR A 206 -0.08 8.16 -16.76
CA TYR A 206 -1.08 8.84 -17.56
C TYR A 206 -0.40 9.93 -18.35
N SER A 207 -0.53 9.90 -19.68
CA SER A 207 0.00 10.95 -20.54
C SER A 207 -1.10 11.66 -21.32
N SER A 208 -0.87 12.93 -21.58
CA SER A 208 -1.79 13.79 -22.30
C SER A 208 -1.00 14.93 -22.95
N THR A 209 -1.70 15.73 -23.74
CA THR A 209 -1.12 16.92 -24.37
C THR A 209 -1.85 18.16 -23.91
N THR A 210 -1.12 19.26 -23.81
CA THR A 210 -1.74 20.57 -23.71
C THR A 210 -2.59 20.88 -24.94
N ILE A 211 -3.46 21.88 -24.88
CA ILE A 211 -4.19 22.39 -26.05
C ILE A 211 -3.22 22.79 -27.19
N SER A 212 -2.02 23.29 -26.87
CA SER A 212 -0.98 23.66 -27.83
C SER A 212 -0.11 22.50 -28.31
N GLY A 213 -0.37 21.27 -27.83
CA GLY A 213 0.34 20.05 -28.25
C GLY A 213 1.58 19.69 -27.41
N GLY A 214 1.82 20.37 -26.28
CA GLY A 214 2.88 20.03 -25.34
C GLY A 214 2.57 18.72 -24.60
N ARG A 215 3.39 17.68 -24.78
CA ARG A 215 3.17 16.36 -24.19
C ARG A 215 3.70 16.29 -22.75
N HIS A 216 2.97 15.61 -21.87
CA HIS A 216 3.43 15.33 -20.50
C HIS A 216 2.92 13.96 -20.03
N ILE A 217 3.70 13.30 -19.18
CA ILE A 217 3.32 12.08 -18.47
C ILE A 217 3.46 12.31 -16.97
N PHE A 218 2.50 11.79 -16.23
CA PHE A 218 2.31 11.99 -14.80
C PHE A 218 1.57 10.79 -14.22
N ILE A 219 1.21 10.84 -12.93
CA ILE A 219 0.51 9.75 -12.25
C ILE A 219 -0.93 10.17 -11.95
N LEU A 220 -1.88 9.31 -12.33
CA LEU A 220 -3.27 9.38 -11.85
C LEU A 220 -3.40 8.34 -10.72
N ASP A 221 -3.68 8.80 -9.51
CA ASP A 221 -3.61 8.01 -8.28
C ASP A 221 -4.88 8.10 -7.39
N GLY A 222 -5.94 8.75 -7.86
CA GLY A 222 -7.20 8.76 -7.10
C GLY A 222 -8.44 9.09 -7.92
N TYR A 223 -9.61 8.76 -7.37
CA TYR A 223 -10.89 9.19 -7.90
C TYR A 223 -11.94 9.44 -6.80
N THR A 224 -12.95 10.24 -7.15
CA THR A 224 -14.07 10.60 -6.28
C THR A 224 -15.41 10.03 -6.74
N ASP A 225 -16.42 10.11 -5.88
CA ASP A 225 -17.81 9.71 -6.17
C ASP A 225 -18.49 10.57 -7.24
N LYS A 226 -17.87 11.70 -7.61
CA LYS A 226 -18.32 12.61 -8.68
C LYS A 226 -17.45 12.55 -9.93
N ASP A 227 -16.61 11.52 -10.12
CA ASP A 227 -15.70 11.39 -11.26
C ASP A 227 -14.73 12.58 -11.41
N TYR A 228 -14.17 13.03 -10.29
CA TYR A 228 -12.92 13.79 -10.30
C TYR A 228 -11.76 12.81 -10.08
N PHE A 229 -10.62 13.14 -10.66
CA PHE A 229 -9.43 12.29 -10.63
C PHE A 229 -8.26 13.07 -10.05
N HIS A 230 -7.53 12.45 -9.13
CA HIS A 230 -6.33 13.06 -8.58
C HIS A 230 -5.16 12.81 -9.52
N PHE A 231 -4.38 13.86 -9.76
CA PHE A 231 -3.18 13.81 -10.57
C PHE A 231 -1.97 14.30 -9.78
N ASN A 232 -0.91 13.50 -9.80
CA ASN A 232 0.43 13.87 -9.36
C ASN A 232 1.29 14.19 -10.58
N TRP A 233 1.59 15.48 -10.78
CA TRP A 233 2.23 15.99 -12.00
C TRP A 233 3.74 15.75 -12.07
N GLY A 234 4.36 15.27 -10.99
CA GLY A 234 5.80 15.07 -10.92
C GLY A 234 6.60 16.37 -10.82
N TRP A 235 6.05 17.38 -10.13
CA TRP A 235 6.65 18.71 -9.94
C TRP A 235 6.78 19.09 -8.47
N ASN A 236 7.31 18.19 -7.64
CA ASN A 236 7.47 18.42 -6.18
C ASN A 236 6.12 18.73 -5.49
N GLY A 237 5.06 18.06 -5.93
CA GLY A 237 3.69 18.29 -5.45
C GLY A 237 3.01 19.54 -6.03
N GLN A 238 3.73 20.43 -6.71
CA GLN A 238 3.13 21.62 -7.31
C GLN A 238 2.07 21.24 -8.36
N GLY A 239 0.87 21.82 -8.20
CA GLY A 239 -0.26 21.59 -9.10
C GLY A 239 -1.00 20.28 -8.87
N ASN A 240 -0.53 19.41 -7.96
CA ASN A 240 -1.22 18.15 -7.65
C ASN A 240 -2.63 18.45 -7.14
N GLY A 241 -3.61 17.61 -7.51
CA GLY A 241 -4.97 17.79 -7.02
C GLY A 241 -6.02 17.14 -7.91
N TRP A 242 -7.28 17.58 -7.75
CA TRP A 242 -8.47 16.90 -8.28
C TRP A 242 -9.05 17.60 -9.50
N PHE A 243 -9.10 16.88 -10.62
CA PHE A 243 -9.48 17.45 -11.91
C PHE A 243 -10.55 16.63 -12.63
N LYS A 244 -11.29 17.27 -13.54
CA LYS A 244 -12.04 16.57 -14.57
C LYS A 244 -11.10 16.25 -15.73
N LEU A 245 -11.32 15.13 -16.42
CA LEU A 245 -10.49 14.74 -17.58
C LEU A 245 -10.52 15.77 -18.72
N ASN A 246 -11.57 16.59 -18.80
CA ASN A 246 -11.72 17.67 -19.77
C ASN A 246 -11.39 19.07 -19.21
N ASP A 247 -10.87 19.16 -17.98
CA ASP A 247 -10.40 20.40 -17.36
C ASP A 247 -9.20 20.12 -16.44
N MET A 248 -8.04 19.87 -17.06
CA MET A 248 -6.80 19.41 -16.40
C MET A 248 -5.76 20.54 -16.36
N LYS A 249 -5.99 21.51 -15.48
CA LYS A 249 -5.20 22.75 -15.37
C LYS A 249 -4.40 22.80 -14.07
N PRO A 250 -3.16 22.28 -14.03
CA PRO A 250 -2.30 22.35 -12.84
C PRO A 250 -1.91 23.79 -12.47
N ASP A 251 -1.97 24.71 -13.43
CA ASP A 251 -1.64 26.12 -13.28
C ASP A 251 -2.47 26.99 -14.24
N ALA A 252 -2.22 28.31 -14.23
CA ALA A 252 -2.97 29.27 -15.04
C ALA A 252 -2.65 29.24 -16.56
N TYR A 253 -1.63 28.51 -16.98
CA TYR A 253 -1.05 28.57 -18.33
C TYR A 253 -1.20 27.25 -19.10
N SER A 254 -1.33 26.13 -18.39
CA SER A 254 -1.30 24.78 -18.94
C SER A 254 -2.67 24.10 -18.82
N ASP A 255 -3.16 23.52 -19.90
CA ASP A 255 -4.39 22.70 -19.92
C ASP A 255 -4.14 21.41 -20.68
N TYR A 256 -4.00 20.31 -19.93
CA TYR A 256 -3.64 18.96 -20.39
C TYR A 256 -4.82 18.09 -20.81
N SER A 257 -5.97 18.67 -21.16
CA SER A 257 -7.19 17.92 -21.45
C SER A 257 -7.28 17.25 -22.83
N LYS A 258 -6.16 17.06 -23.56
CA LYS A 258 -6.15 16.49 -24.92
C LYS A 258 -5.31 15.22 -25.03
N SER A 259 -5.60 14.39 -26.04
CA SER A 259 -4.79 13.24 -26.47
C SER A 259 -4.42 12.26 -25.34
N HIS A 260 -5.40 11.90 -24.52
CA HIS A 260 -5.19 11.09 -23.31
C HIS A 260 -4.73 9.67 -23.62
N ARG A 261 -3.75 9.22 -22.85
CA ARG A 261 -3.13 7.90 -22.91
C ARG A 261 -2.88 7.40 -21.50
N ALA A 262 -3.05 6.11 -21.28
CA ALA A 262 -2.88 5.52 -19.96
C ALA A 262 -2.35 4.09 -20.07
N TYR A 263 -1.63 3.68 -19.03
CA TYR A 263 -1.11 2.34 -18.86
C TYR A 263 -1.80 1.70 -17.65
N PHE A 264 -2.95 1.06 -17.89
CA PHE A 264 -3.79 0.50 -16.84
C PHE A 264 -3.22 -0.78 -16.23
N MET A 265 -3.56 -1.02 -14.96
CA MET A 265 -3.25 -2.25 -14.22
C MET A 265 -1.77 -2.64 -14.29
N LEU A 266 -0.89 -1.64 -14.35
CA LEU A 266 0.56 -1.83 -14.35
C LEU A 266 1.01 -2.03 -12.91
N LYS A 267 1.47 -3.25 -12.60
CA LYS A 267 1.83 -3.65 -11.24
C LYS A 267 3.07 -4.54 -11.23
N PRO A 268 3.74 -4.70 -10.08
CA PRO A 268 4.84 -5.64 -9.92
C PRO A 268 4.48 -7.02 -10.47
N ASP A 269 5.35 -7.60 -11.29
CA ASP A 269 5.28 -9.01 -11.66
C ASP A 269 5.98 -9.85 -10.59
N ALA A 270 5.54 -9.66 -9.35
CA ALA A 270 5.96 -10.54 -8.27
C ALA A 270 5.30 -11.90 -8.47
N GLU A 271 6.05 -12.97 -8.25
CA GLU A 271 5.45 -14.27 -7.98
C GLU A 271 4.49 -14.11 -6.81
N THR A 272 3.29 -14.68 -6.94
CA THR A 272 2.27 -14.56 -5.89
C THR A 272 1.99 -15.91 -5.27
N ALA A 273 1.64 -15.88 -3.99
CA ALA A 273 1.18 -17.03 -3.24
C ALA A 273 -0.22 -16.73 -2.71
N THR A 274 -1.09 -17.73 -2.82
CA THR A 274 -2.35 -17.72 -2.06
C THR A 274 -2.07 -18.22 -0.66
N ILE A 275 -2.36 -17.36 0.32
CA ILE A 275 -2.31 -17.70 1.74
C ILE A 275 -3.75 -17.74 2.26
N SER A 276 -4.13 -18.84 2.88
CA SER A 276 -5.43 -18.98 3.55
C SER A 276 -5.24 -19.23 5.04
N VAL A 277 -6.29 -18.95 5.81
CA VAL A 277 -6.36 -19.30 7.22
C VAL A 277 -7.53 -20.25 7.49
N SER A 278 -7.34 -21.15 8.44
CA SER A 278 -8.37 -22.02 8.99
C SER A 278 -8.32 -22.01 10.52
N VAL A 279 -9.31 -22.65 11.14
CA VAL A 279 -9.38 -22.85 12.59
C VAL A 279 -9.51 -24.34 12.88
N ASN A 280 -8.88 -24.82 13.95
CA ASN A 280 -8.99 -26.23 14.36
C ASN A 280 -10.38 -26.58 14.91
N ASP A 281 -11.06 -25.61 15.52
CA ASP A 281 -12.43 -25.68 16.03
C ASP A 281 -13.21 -24.44 15.58
N GLY A 282 -14.27 -24.66 14.81
CA GLY A 282 -15.14 -23.59 14.29
C GLY A 282 -15.88 -22.81 15.38
N ASP A 283 -16.13 -23.43 16.53
CA ASP A 283 -16.71 -22.75 17.69
C ASP A 283 -15.64 -21.97 18.48
N GLY A 284 -14.35 -22.30 18.28
CA GLY A 284 -13.23 -21.79 19.06
C GLY A 284 -12.85 -20.34 18.79
N GLY A 285 -13.06 -19.84 17.57
CA GLY A 285 -12.72 -18.47 17.23
C GLY A 285 -12.74 -18.17 15.73
N LYS A 286 -12.14 -17.04 15.37
CA LYS A 286 -11.95 -16.59 13.99
C LYS A 286 -10.48 -16.37 13.69
N ALA A 287 -10.11 -16.57 12.43
CA ALA A 287 -8.78 -16.30 11.91
C ALA A 287 -8.89 -15.38 10.70
N THR A 288 -7.93 -14.46 10.53
CA THR A 288 -7.82 -13.63 9.33
C THR A 288 -6.36 -13.46 8.91
N ILE A 289 -6.17 -13.28 7.61
CA ILE A 289 -4.94 -12.81 6.98
C ILE A 289 -5.18 -11.44 6.35
N ASN A 290 -4.46 -10.42 6.81
CA ASN A 290 -4.66 -9.03 6.41
C ASN A 290 -6.16 -8.61 6.41
N GLY A 291 -6.93 -9.14 7.39
CA GLY A 291 -8.37 -8.87 7.54
C GLY A 291 -9.32 -9.72 6.68
N LYS A 292 -8.83 -10.71 5.92
CA LYS A 292 -9.63 -11.61 5.06
C LYS A 292 -9.39 -13.08 5.40
N GLU A 293 -10.23 -14.01 4.92
CA GLU A 293 -10.02 -15.47 5.13
C GLU A 293 -8.94 -16.06 4.20
N ALA A 294 -8.73 -15.43 3.05
CA ALA A 294 -7.64 -15.74 2.14
C ALA A 294 -7.16 -14.47 1.44
N ALA A 295 -5.87 -14.44 1.10
CA ALA A 295 -5.27 -13.35 0.34
C ALA A 295 -4.23 -13.92 -0.64
N THR A 296 -4.28 -13.45 -1.88
CA THR A 296 -3.17 -13.59 -2.82
C THR A 296 -2.20 -12.44 -2.58
N VAL A 297 -0.96 -12.76 -2.22
CA VAL A 297 0.07 -11.80 -1.85
C VAL A 297 1.35 -12.09 -2.63
N ALA A 298 2.17 -11.06 -2.86
CA ALA A 298 3.50 -11.25 -3.45
C ALA A 298 4.39 -12.09 -2.52
N ILE A 299 5.13 -13.05 -3.08
CA ILE A 299 6.17 -13.76 -2.34
C ILE A 299 7.20 -12.74 -1.83
N GLY A 300 7.61 -12.90 -0.58
CA GLY A 300 8.48 -12.00 0.17
C GLY A 300 7.75 -10.90 0.94
N SER A 301 6.47 -10.61 0.63
CA SER A 301 5.69 -9.58 1.34
C SER A 301 5.41 -9.97 2.79
N LEU A 302 5.37 -8.97 3.68
CA LEU A 302 4.94 -9.15 5.06
C LEU A 302 3.43 -9.36 5.11
N ILE A 303 3.01 -10.42 5.79
CA ILE A 303 1.63 -10.79 6.03
C ILE A 303 1.34 -10.75 7.53
N THR A 304 0.12 -10.35 7.91
CA THR A 304 -0.33 -10.34 9.31
C THR A 304 -1.49 -11.31 9.49
N LEU A 305 -1.26 -12.33 10.30
CA LEU A 305 -2.26 -13.31 10.73
C LEU A 305 -2.83 -12.87 12.09
N VAL A 306 -4.15 -12.89 12.24
CA VAL A 306 -4.84 -12.50 13.48
C VAL A 306 -5.87 -13.55 13.86
N ALA A 307 -5.72 -14.12 15.07
CA ALA A 307 -6.65 -15.05 15.67
C ALA A 307 -7.45 -14.34 16.78
N THR A 308 -8.77 -14.52 16.78
CA THR A 308 -9.69 -13.95 17.77
C THR A 308 -10.49 -15.09 18.42
N PRO A 309 -10.18 -15.49 19.66
CA PRO A 309 -10.94 -16.50 20.37
C PRO A 309 -12.40 -16.07 20.59
N ASN A 310 -13.32 -17.02 20.49
CA ASN A 310 -14.68 -16.84 20.97
C ASN A 310 -14.74 -16.99 22.51
N GLU A 311 -15.85 -16.57 23.12
CA GLU A 311 -16.04 -16.72 24.56
C GLU A 311 -15.94 -18.19 24.99
N GLY A 312 -15.20 -18.44 26.08
CA GLY A 312 -14.95 -19.79 26.58
C GLY A 312 -13.85 -20.55 25.84
N TYR A 313 -13.07 -19.88 25.00
CA TYR A 313 -11.92 -20.43 24.30
C TYR A 313 -10.67 -19.57 24.47
N SER A 314 -9.51 -20.23 24.43
CA SER A 314 -8.19 -19.62 24.43
C SER A 314 -7.48 -19.97 23.13
N PHE A 315 -6.82 -18.98 22.51
CA PHE A 315 -5.89 -19.24 21.41
C PHE A 315 -4.63 -19.91 21.96
N THR A 316 -4.16 -20.98 21.31
CA THR A 316 -3.01 -21.77 21.75
C THR A 316 -1.82 -21.70 20.79
N GLY A 317 -2.03 -21.26 19.54
CA GLY A 317 -0.94 -21.02 18.61
C GLY A 317 -1.36 -21.10 17.14
N TRP A 318 -0.52 -20.57 16.27
CA TRP A 318 -0.61 -20.75 14.83
C TRP A 318 0.18 -21.98 14.42
N SER A 319 -0.40 -22.81 13.57
CA SER A 319 0.29 -23.94 12.95
C SER A 319 0.35 -23.81 11.44
N LEU A 320 1.44 -24.31 10.85
CA LEU A 320 1.62 -24.47 9.41
C LEU A 320 2.12 -25.91 9.18
N ASN A 321 1.45 -26.66 8.31
CA ASN A 321 1.76 -28.08 8.06
C ASN A 321 1.80 -28.94 9.35
N GLY A 322 0.99 -28.59 10.36
CA GLY A 322 0.92 -29.30 11.64
C GLY A 322 1.99 -28.89 12.67
N GLU A 323 2.94 -28.02 12.32
CA GLU A 323 3.96 -27.52 13.24
C GLU A 323 3.60 -26.13 13.75
N THR A 324 3.79 -25.87 15.04
CA THR A 324 3.58 -24.54 15.65
C THR A 324 4.61 -23.55 15.13
N VAL A 325 4.13 -22.46 14.52
CA VAL A 325 4.98 -21.39 13.96
C VAL A 325 4.93 -20.09 14.78
N SER A 326 3.94 -19.93 15.64
CA SER A 326 3.84 -18.79 16.57
C SER A 326 2.85 -19.10 17.70
N GLU A 327 3.13 -18.60 18.91
CA GLU A 327 2.20 -18.62 20.05
C GLU A 327 1.45 -17.29 20.20
N ASP A 328 1.81 -16.27 19.42
CA ASP A 328 1.18 -14.96 19.45
C ASP A 328 -0.08 -14.95 18.59
N ALA A 329 -1.21 -14.49 19.16
CA ALA A 329 -2.47 -14.38 18.43
C ALA A 329 -2.38 -13.46 17.20
N THR A 330 -1.45 -12.49 17.21
CA THR A 330 -1.05 -11.71 16.04
C THR A 330 0.33 -12.13 15.58
N TYR A 331 0.42 -12.81 14.44
CA TYR A 331 1.68 -13.29 13.89
C TYR A 331 2.00 -12.59 12.57
N LYS A 332 3.17 -11.94 12.52
CA LYS A 332 3.69 -11.28 11.31
C LYS A 332 4.81 -12.12 10.71
N THR A 333 4.69 -12.48 9.45
CA THR A 333 5.70 -13.28 8.73
C THR A 333 5.78 -12.90 7.26
N LYS A 334 6.76 -13.43 6.51
CA LYS A 334 6.85 -13.22 5.06
C LYS A 334 6.15 -14.36 4.32
N ALA A 335 5.41 -14.04 3.26
CA ALA A 335 4.87 -15.05 2.36
C ALA A 335 6.01 -15.71 1.58
N THR A 336 6.21 -17.02 1.73
CA THR A 336 7.30 -17.76 1.03
C THR A 336 6.80 -18.65 -0.09
N GLY A 337 5.48 -18.84 -0.18
CA GLY A 337 4.82 -19.74 -1.11
C GLY A 337 3.38 -19.97 -0.66
N GLN A 338 2.63 -20.79 -1.41
CA GLN A 338 1.27 -21.15 -1.04
C GLN A 338 1.25 -21.85 0.33
N ALA A 339 0.37 -21.40 1.21
CA ALA A 339 0.31 -21.89 2.59
C ALA A 339 -1.11 -21.76 3.16
N GLU A 340 -1.44 -22.68 4.06
CA GLU A 340 -2.63 -22.59 4.90
C GLU A 340 -2.19 -22.58 6.38
N TYR A 341 -2.52 -21.51 7.10
CA TYR A 341 -2.23 -21.39 8.52
C TYR A 341 -3.47 -21.74 9.34
N THR A 342 -3.33 -22.61 10.34
CA THR A 342 -4.41 -22.95 11.25
C THR A 342 -4.25 -22.19 12.55
N ALA A 343 -5.27 -21.41 12.95
CA ALA A 343 -5.37 -20.88 14.29
C ALA A 343 -5.91 -21.98 15.21
N ASN A 344 -5.14 -22.33 16.24
CA ASN A 344 -5.55 -23.34 17.21
C ASN A 344 -6.20 -22.67 18.41
N PHE A 345 -7.37 -23.19 18.76
CA PHE A 345 -8.11 -22.83 19.96
C PHE A 345 -8.34 -24.06 20.81
N GLU A 346 -8.36 -23.85 22.12
CA GLU A 346 -8.78 -24.83 23.09
C GLU A 346 -9.87 -24.22 23.96
N LYS A 347 -10.84 -25.04 24.35
CA LYS A 347 -11.86 -24.60 25.29
C LYS A 347 -11.18 -24.17 26.58
N SER A 348 -11.35 -22.92 26.96
CA SER A 348 -10.86 -22.46 28.25
C SER A 348 -11.58 -23.27 29.30
N ASP A 349 -10.82 -23.89 30.21
CA ASP A 349 -11.40 -24.42 31.45
C ASP A 349 -11.95 -23.23 32.24
N THR A 350 -13.19 -22.84 31.94
CA THR A 350 -13.99 -22.00 32.82
C THR A 350 -14.30 -22.86 34.03
N GLY A 351 -13.34 -22.95 34.94
CA GLY A 351 -13.51 -23.55 36.24
C GLY A 351 -14.64 -22.83 36.96
N ILE A 352 -15.84 -23.41 36.87
CA ILE A 352 -16.78 -23.72 37.95
C ILE A 352 -17.95 -24.45 37.28
N THR A 353 -18.01 -25.77 37.48
CA THR A 353 -19.12 -26.61 37.05
C THR A 353 -19.72 -27.22 38.31
N GLU A 354 -20.96 -26.86 38.59
CA GLU A 354 -21.82 -27.34 39.69
C GLU A 354 -21.40 -27.04 41.15
N ILE A 355 -22.39 -26.52 41.89
CA ILE A 355 -22.41 -26.48 43.35
C ILE A 355 -23.47 -27.49 43.78
N THR A 356 -23.07 -28.61 44.34
CA THR A 356 -23.99 -29.57 44.97
C THR A 356 -24.06 -29.29 46.48
N GLN A 357 -25.27 -29.00 46.96
CA GLN A 357 -25.56 -28.87 48.39
C GLN A 357 -25.99 -30.23 48.93
N GLU A 358 -25.22 -30.81 49.86
CA GLU A 358 -25.72 -31.91 50.70
C GLU A 358 -26.21 -31.39 52.06
N SER A 359 -27.07 -32.20 52.68
CA SER A 359 -27.89 -31.96 53.88
C SER A 359 -27.13 -31.62 55.18
N ASN A 360 -25.83 -31.32 55.11
CA ASN A 360 -24.96 -30.99 56.25
C ASN A 360 -24.25 -29.62 56.15
N ASN A 361 -24.75 -28.68 55.34
CA ASN A 361 -24.27 -27.28 55.29
C ASN A 361 -22.81 -27.06 54.82
N ALA A 362 -22.20 -28.03 54.14
CA ALA A 362 -20.88 -27.86 53.52
C ALA A 362 -21.03 -27.43 52.05
N ILE A 363 -20.24 -26.44 51.62
CA ILE A 363 -20.12 -26.02 50.22
C ILE A 363 -18.79 -26.55 49.69
N TYR A 364 -18.85 -27.27 48.58
CA TYR A 364 -17.68 -27.76 47.86
C TYR A 364 -17.52 -26.99 46.57
N THR A 365 -16.28 -26.67 46.22
CA THR A 365 -15.94 -26.15 44.89
C THR A 365 -15.03 -27.15 44.19
N LEU A 366 -15.37 -27.45 42.94
CA LEU A 366 -14.50 -28.17 42.01
C LEU A 366 -13.58 -27.16 41.31
N GLN A 367 -12.27 -27.35 41.46
CA GLN A 367 -11.25 -26.72 40.63
C GLN A 367 -10.53 -27.83 39.85
N GLY A 368 -10.91 -28.03 38.59
CA GLY A 368 -10.45 -29.18 37.80
C GLY A 368 -10.86 -30.51 38.45
N ASN A 369 -9.92 -31.46 38.61
CA ASN A 369 -10.16 -32.78 39.22
C ASN A 369 -9.98 -32.82 40.75
N ARG A 370 -9.95 -31.67 41.43
CA ARG A 370 -9.77 -31.57 42.89
C ARG A 370 -11.01 -30.99 43.56
N VAL A 371 -11.44 -31.62 44.65
CA VAL A 371 -12.54 -31.17 45.51
C VAL A 371 -11.95 -30.50 46.75
N GLU A 372 -12.27 -29.22 46.97
CA GLU A 372 -11.88 -28.50 48.18
C GLU A 372 -13.12 -28.17 49.03
N LYS A 373 -13.04 -28.46 50.33
CA LYS A 373 -14.10 -28.19 51.31
C LYS A 373 -13.97 -26.76 51.83
N ILE A 374 -14.98 -25.93 51.63
CA ILE A 374 -15.02 -24.58 52.23
C ILE A 374 -15.85 -24.64 53.51
N ASP A 375 -15.18 -24.72 54.66
CA ASP A 375 -15.81 -24.56 55.97
C ASP A 375 -15.80 -23.08 56.36
N ARG A 376 -16.95 -22.39 56.29
CA ARG A 376 -17.51 -21.51 57.34
C ARG A 376 -18.62 -20.57 56.85
N LYS A 377 -19.53 -20.31 57.80
CA LYS A 377 -20.67 -19.39 57.76
C LYS A 377 -20.32 -18.03 57.15
N GLY A 378 -21.12 -17.57 56.20
CA GLY A 378 -21.05 -16.21 55.63
C GLY A 378 -20.82 -16.13 54.13
N VAL A 379 -20.79 -17.25 53.42
CA VAL A 379 -20.70 -17.29 51.95
C VAL A 379 -22.11 -17.18 51.35
N TYR A 380 -22.29 -16.24 50.44
CA TYR A 380 -23.54 -16.07 49.68
C TYR A 380 -23.24 -15.90 48.18
N ILE A 381 -24.13 -16.40 47.33
CA ILE A 381 -24.02 -16.34 45.88
C ILE A 381 -24.76 -15.08 45.38
N ILE A 382 -24.10 -14.24 44.58
CA ILE A 382 -24.72 -13.13 43.84
C ILE A 382 -24.33 -13.28 42.36
N GLY A 383 -25.26 -13.78 41.55
CA GLY A 383 -24.97 -14.17 40.15
C GLY A 383 -23.98 -15.35 40.09
N ASN A 384 -23.08 -15.35 39.10
CA ASN A 384 -22.12 -16.46 38.87
C ASN A 384 -20.75 -16.27 39.57
N LYS A 385 -20.65 -15.45 40.63
CA LYS A 385 -19.38 -15.23 41.36
C LYS A 385 -19.57 -15.36 42.87
N LEU A 386 -18.65 -16.09 43.51
CA LEU A 386 -18.55 -16.19 44.98
C LEU A 386 -17.86 -14.94 45.55
N ARG A 387 -18.36 -14.39 46.66
CA ARG A 387 -17.67 -13.32 47.40
C ARG A 387 -17.48 -13.69 48.87
N LEU A 388 -16.28 -13.44 49.38
CA LEU A 388 -15.94 -13.54 50.81
C LEU A 388 -16.18 -12.17 51.47
N VAL A 389 -16.94 -12.16 52.56
CA VAL A 389 -17.04 -10.98 53.43
C VAL A 389 -16.01 -11.15 54.55
N LYS A 390 -15.14 -10.14 54.74
CA LYS A 390 -14.21 -10.09 55.88
C LYS A 390 -14.94 -9.79 57.17
#